data_AF-A0A5C9EKG7-F1
#
_entry.id   AF-A0A5C9EKG7-F1
#
_cell.length_a   1.000
_cell.length_b   1.000
_cell.length_c   1.000
_cell.angle_alpha   90.00
_cell.angle_beta   90.00
_cell.angle_gamma   90.00
#
_symmetry.space_group_name_H-M   'P 1'
#
loop_
_entity.id
_entity.type
_entity.pdbx_description
1 polymer ?
#
loop_
_entity_poly.entity_id
_entity_poly.type
_entity_poly.pdbx_seq_one_letter_code
_entity_poly.pdbx_strand_id
1 'polypeptide(L)'
;MKNENPERSFESLYRRLKSHEFSKTNALNSLYDFIERSGRESLRIDALNLISELKIKNEKVFSLLEKCLISDESSKVRKLAARSLILDYPEKCKKVILWAVENDSSPSVLKTIEDLSCGVDGHKLEFLDK
;
A
#
# COMPACT_ATOMS: atom_id res chain seq x y z
N MET A 1 -7.71 29.81 -21.55
CA MET A 1 -6.61 29.02 -20.96
C MET A 1 -7.00 27.56 -21.01
N LYS A 2 -6.34 26.77 -21.87
CA LYS A 2 -6.53 25.32 -21.94
C LYS A 2 -5.73 24.71 -20.78
N ASN A 3 -6.37 24.51 -19.63
CA ASN A 3 -5.75 23.75 -18.55
C ASN A 3 -5.66 22.28 -19.00
N GLU A 4 -4.49 21.72 -18.78
CA GLU A 4 -3.93 20.56 -19.47
C GLU A 4 -4.81 19.29 -19.42
N ASN A 5 -4.66 18.51 -20.49
CA ASN A 5 -5.36 17.28 -20.86
C ASN A 5 -5.29 16.19 -19.76
N PRO A 6 -6.41 15.52 -19.36
CA PRO A 6 -6.46 14.44 -18.36
C PRO A 6 -5.77 13.11 -18.75
N GLU A 7 -4.70 13.18 -19.55
CA GLU A 7 -3.85 12.08 -20.02
C GLU A 7 -3.00 11.38 -18.94
N ARG A 8 -3.45 11.42 -17.68
CA ARG A 8 -3.07 10.45 -16.65
C ARG A 8 -4.32 9.81 -16.05
N SER A 9 -5.21 9.26 -16.87
CA SER A 9 -6.21 8.34 -16.34
C SER A 9 -5.52 7.06 -15.85
N PHE A 10 -6.00 6.49 -14.74
CA PHE A 10 -5.47 5.23 -14.21
C PHE A 10 -5.51 4.12 -15.27
N GLU A 11 -6.53 4.09 -16.13
CA GLU A 11 -6.62 3.12 -17.22
C GLU A 11 -5.55 3.34 -18.30
N SER A 12 -5.19 4.59 -18.60
CA SER A 12 -4.08 4.90 -19.51
C SER A 12 -2.76 4.38 -18.95
N LEU A 13 -2.50 4.60 -17.66
CA LEU A 13 -1.31 4.07 -17.00
C LEU A 13 -1.28 2.53 -17.05
N TYR A 14 -2.40 1.88 -16.69
CA TYR A 14 -2.50 0.42 -16.68
C TYR A 14 -2.24 -0.17 -18.07
N ARG A 15 -2.84 0.40 -19.12
CA ARG A 15 -2.61 -0.02 -20.51
C ARG A 15 -1.15 0.11 -20.93
N ARG A 16 -0.53 1.26 -20.64
CA ARG A 16 0.88 1.53 -20.98
C ARG A 16 1.88 0.66 -20.23
N LEU A 17 1.54 0.24 -19.01
CA LEU A 17 2.33 -0.73 -18.26
C LEU A 17 2.25 -2.13 -18.91
N LYS A 18 1.07 -2.54 -19.36
CA LYS A 18 0.87 -3.84 -20.03
C LYS A 18 1.52 -3.90 -21.42
N SER A 19 1.61 -2.78 -22.14
CA SER A 19 2.29 -2.71 -23.44
C SER A 19 3.82 -2.68 -23.34
N HIS A 20 4.41 -2.71 -22.14
CA HIS A 20 5.85 -2.51 -21.88
C HIS A 20 6.42 -1.18 -22.37
N GLU A 21 5.58 -0.25 -22.83
CA GLU A 21 5.96 1.10 -23.27
C GLU A 21 6.35 2.01 -22.08
N PHE A 22 6.08 1.56 -20.86
CA PHE A 22 6.29 2.33 -19.64
C PHE A 22 7.13 1.56 -18.63
N SER A 23 8.25 2.15 -18.20
CA SER A 23 9.11 1.52 -17.21
C SER A 23 8.40 1.38 -15.87
N LYS A 24 8.69 0.31 -15.14
CA LYS A 24 8.17 0.06 -13.79
C LYS A 24 8.40 1.25 -12.84
N THR A 25 9.56 1.92 -12.95
CA THR A 25 9.90 3.10 -12.14
C THR A 25 9.03 4.31 -12.47
N ASN A 26 8.76 4.57 -13.75
CA ASN A 26 7.88 5.67 -14.15
C ASN A 26 6.42 5.39 -13.76
N ALA A 27 6.00 4.12 -13.87
CA ALA A 27 4.69 3.67 -13.40
C ALA A 27 4.53 3.91 -11.91
N LEU A 28 5.53 3.52 -11.14
CA LEU A 28 5.56 3.69 -9.71
C LEU A 28 5.37 5.18 -9.32
N ASN A 29 6.11 6.11 -9.94
CA ASN A 29 5.92 7.56 -9.69
C ASN A 29 4.50 8.06 -9.97
N SER A 30 3.85 7.56 -11.01
CA SER A 30 2.46 7.92 -11.32
C SER A 30 1.48 7.35 -10.27
N LEU A 31 1.76 6.15 -9.76
CA LEU A 31 0.96 5.52 -8.71
C LEU A 31 1.06 6.25 -7.37
N TYR A 32 2.24 6.80 -7.04
CA TYR A 32 2.39 7.71 -5.90
C TYR A 32 1.45 8.90 -6.01
N ASP A 33 1.42 9.58 -7.16
CA ASP A 33 0.55 10.74 -7.35
C ASP A 33 -0.93 10.39 -7.16
N PHE A 34 -1.36 9.21 -7.62
CA PHE A 34 -2.74 8.75 -7.42
C PHE A 34 -3.06 8.48 -5.95
N ILE A 35 -2.13 7.94 -5.17
CA ILE A 35 -2.37 7.66 -3.75
C ILE A 35 -2.38 8.95 -2.93
N GLU A 36 -1.44 9.85 -3.20
CA GLU A 36 -1.24 11.09 -2.43
C GLU A 36 -2.31 12.16 -2.69
N ARG A 37 -2.80 12.26 -3.92
CA ARG A 37 -3.65 13.39 -4.34
C ARG A 37 -5.11 13.01 -4.55
N SER A 38 -5.43 11.72 -4.58
CA SER A 38 -6.80 11.27 -4.81
C SER A 38 -7.63 11.27 -3.53
N GLY A 39 -8.73 12.02 -3.52
CA GLY A 39 -9.80 11.84 -2.54
C GLY A 39 -10.67 10.60 -2.78
N ARG A 40 -10.42 9.82 -3.84
CA ARG A 40 -11.19 8.61 -4.17
C ARG A 40 -10.52 7.37 -3.60
N GLU A 41 -11.15 6.77 -2.58
CA GLU A 41 -10.75 5.49 -1.97
C GLU A 41 -10.42 4.41 -3.03
N SER A 42 -11.32 4.19 -3.99
CA SER A 42 -11.17 3.14 -5.00
C SER A 42 -9.88 3.31 -5.81
N LEU A 43 -9.53 4.54 -6.18
CA LEU A 43 -8.34 4.83 -6.96
C LEU A 43 -7.05 4.59 -6.16
N ARG A 44 -7.07 4.91 -4.86
CA ARG A 44 -5.93 4.62 -3.97
C ARG A 44 -5.73 3.12 -3.79
N ILE A 45 -6.82 2.36 -3.66
CA ILE A 45 -6.80 0.89 -3.60
C ILE A 45 -6.22 0.30 -4.90
N ASP A 46 -6.73 0.73 -6.05
CA ASP A 46 -6.27 0.24 -7.36
C ASP A 46 -4.78 0.53 -7.55
N ALA A 47 -4.33 1.72 -7.15
CA ALA A 47 -2.92 2.10 -7.21
C ALA A 47 -2.03 1.21 -6.32
N LEU A 48 -2.44 0.94 -5.08
CA LEU A 48 -1.70 0.05 -4.17
C LEU A 48 -1.65 -1.40 -4.67
N ASN A 49 -2.74 -1.90 -5.24
CA ASN A 49 -2.76 -3.22 -5.86
C ASN A 49 -1.76 -3.28 -7.02
N LEU A 50 -1.73 -2.25 -7.88
CA LEU A 50 -0.80 -2.21 -8.99
C LEU A 50 0.66 -2.10 -8.52
N ILE A 51 0.95 -1.33 -7.46
CA ILE A 51 2.27 -1.30 -6.83
C ILE A 51 2.70 -2.71 -6.38
N SER A 52 1.78 -3.46 -5.77
CA SER A 52 2.03 -4.84 -5.33
C SER A 52 2.31 -5.77 -6.52
N GLU A 53 1.56 -5.64 -7.63
CA GLU A 53 1.77 -6.40 -8.87
C GLU A 53 3.14 -6.12 -9.53
N LEU A 54 3.66 -4.90 -9.39
CA LEU A 54 4.96 -4.52 -9.96
C LEU A 54 6.14 -5.26 -9.31
N LYS A 55 5.95 -5.81 -8.10
CA LYS A 55 6.95 -6.49 -7.26
C LYS A 55 8.21 -5.64 -7.03
N ILE A 56 8.03 -4.33 -6.90
CA ILE A 56 9.13 -3.40 -6.60
C ILE A 56 9.26 -3.28 -5.08
N LYS A 57 10.33 -3.86 -4.52
CA LYS A 57 10.65 -3.73 -3.09
C LYS A 57 11.77 -2.73 -2.92
N ASN A 58 11.44 -1.51 -2.49
CA ASN A 58 12.42 -0.50 -2.14
C ASN A 58 11.93 0.37 -0.98
N GLU A 59 12.80 1.25 -0.49
CA GLU A 59 12.52 2.16 0.61
C GLU A 59 11.32 3.07 0.34
N LYS A 60 11.21 3.57 -0.89
CA LYS A 60 10.12 4.47 -1.29
C LYS A 60 8.77 3.78 -1.10
N VAL A 61 8.65 2.54 -1.59
CA VAL A 61 7.42 1.73 -1.49
C VAL A 61 7.10 1.42 -0.04
N PHE A 62 8.11 1.11 0.77
CA PHE A 62 7.91 0.93 2.21
C PHE A 62 7.33 2.19 2.87
N SER A 63 7.94 3.36 2.65
CA SER A 63 7.48 4.62 3.25
C SER A 63 6.07 5.00 2.80
N LEU A 64 5.70 4.68 1.55
CA LEU A 64 4.33 4.86 1.06
C LEU A 64 3.33 4.03 1.86
N LEU A 65 3.61 2.74 2.00
CA LEU A 65 2.73 1.81 2.71
C LEU A 65 2.63 2.18 4.18
N GLU A 66 3.75 2.56 4.82
CA GLU A 66 3.76 3.06 6.19
C GLU A 66 2.86 4.30 6.34
N LYS A 67 3.00 5.28 5.46
CA LYS A 67 2.15 6.47 5.47
C LYS A 67 0.66 6.13 5.27
N CYS A 68 0.36 5.24 4.32
CA CYS A 68 -1.00 4.78 4.08
C CYS A 68 -1.58 4.12 5.33
N LEU A 69 -0.84 3.23 5.99
CA LEU A 69 -1.28 2.59 7.23
C LEU A 69 -1.48 3.58 8.37
N ILE A 70 -0.61 4.59 8.51
CA ILE A 70 -0.69 5.54 9.63
C ILE A 70 -1.82 6.55 9.46
N SER A 71 -2.04 7.04 8.23
CA SER A 71 -2.77 8.30 8.04
C SER A 71 -3.89 8.27 6.99
N ASP A 72 -4.07 7.18 6.23
CA ASP A 72 -5.16 7.14 5.27
C ASP A 72 -6.53 7.09 5.98
N GLU A 73 -7.45 7.95 5.57
CA GLU A 73 -8.82 8.01 6.11
C GLU A 73 -9.58 6.69 5.93
N SER A 74 -9.28 5.93 4.86
CA SER A 74 -9.98 4.69 4.52
C SER A 74 -9.36 3.51 5.23
N SER A 75 -10.16 2.85 6.07
CA SER A 75 -9.78 1.57 6.67
C SER A 75 -9.44 0.50 5.63
N LYS A 76 -10.00 0.55 4.41
CA LYS A 76 -9.66 -0.40 3.35
C LYS A 76 -8.26 -0.16 2.80
N VAL A 77 -7.87 1.11 2.64
CA VAL A 77 -6.52 1.48 2.22
C VAL A 77 -5.51 1.11 3.31
N ARG A 78 -5.79 1.45 4.58
CA ARG A 78 -4.95 1.05 5.72
C ARG A 78 -4.78 -0.46 5.82
N LYS A 79 -5.86 -1.22 5.65
CA LYS A 79 -5.84 -2.69 5.65
C LYS A 79 -4.93 -3.25 4.56
N LEU A 80 -5.04 -2.72 3.33
CA LEU A 80 -4.20 -3.14 2.22
C LEU A 80 -2.73 -2.81 2.49
N ALA A 81 -2.45 -1.62 3.03
CA ALA A 81 -1.11 -1.22 3.42
C ALA A 81 -0.50 -2.13 4.51
N ALA A 82 -1.27 -2.45 5.56
CA ALA A 82 -0.85 -3.39 6.61
C ALA A 82 -0.51 -4.77 6.03
N ARG A 83 -1.39 -5.30 5.17
CA ARG A 83 -1.16 -6.57 4.48
C ARG A 83 0.13 -6.55 3.66
N SER A 84 0.32 -5.53 2.83
CA SER A 84 1.53 -5.41 2.00
C SER A 84 2.79 -5.27 2.85
N LEU A 85 2.73 -4.51 3.96
CA LEU A 85 3.87 -4.38 4.88
C LEU A 85 4.27 -5.71 5.51
N ILE A 86 3.30 -6.48 6.02
CA ILE A 86 3.58 -7.77 6.68
C ILE A 86 4.12 -8.79 5.66
N LEU A 87 3.55 -8.85 4.46
CA LEU A 87 3.93 -9.83 3.46
C LEU A 87 5.23 -9.47 2.72
N ASP A 88 5.45 -8.19 2.42
CA ASP A 88 6.60 -7.77 1.61
C ASP A 88 7.81 -7.31 2.42
N TYR A 89 7.60 -6.88 3.67
CA TYR A 89 8.62 -6.27 4.55
C TYR A 89 8.56 -6.81 6.00
N PRO A 90 8.47 -8.13 6.23
CA PRO A 90 8.22 -8.70 7.57
C PRO A 90 9.23 -8.24 8.63
N GLU A 91 10.52 -8.19 8.29
CA GLU A 91 11.59 -7.76 9.22
C GLU A 91 11.54 -6.27 9.57
N LYS A 92 11.02 -5.44 8.65
CA LYS A 92 11.07 -3.99 8.75
C LYS A 92 9.76 -3.40 9.28
N CYS A 93 8.64 -4.06 9.05
CA CYS A 93 7.32 -3.51 9.37
C CYS A 93 6.97 -3.54 10.87
N LYS A 94 7.75 -4.24 11.70
CA LYS A 94 7.47 -4.44 13.14
C LYS A 94 7.02 -3.17 13.86
N LYS A 95 7.75 -2.07 13.69
CA LYS A 95 7.44 -0.80 14.37
C LYS A 95 6.10 -0.20 13.95
N VAL A 96 5.82 -0.15 12.64
CA VAL A 96 4.58 0.43 12.12
C VAL A 96 3.37 -0.48 12.40
N ILE A 97 3.55 -1.81 12.36
CA ILE A 97 2.49 -2.75 12.71
C ILE A 97 2.14 -2.66 14.19
N LEU A 98 3.12 -2.56 15.10
CA LEU A 98 2.85 -2.35 16.51
C LEU A 98 2.09 -1.05 16.76
N TRP A 99 2.51 0.05 16.11
CA TRP A 99 1.77 1.31 16.18
C TRP A 99 0.32 1.15 15.72
N ALA A 100 0.07 0.43 14.63
CA ALA A 100 -1.27 0.21 14.11
C ALA A 100 -2.14 -0.62 15.06
N VAL A 101 -1.58 -1.63 15.75
CA VAL A 101 -2.29 -2.40 16.78
C VAL A 101 -2.73 -1.51 17.95
N GLU A 102 -1.88 -0.56 18.34
CA GLU A 102 -2.16 0.35 19.45
C GLU A 102 -3.11 1.50 19.09
N ASN A 103 -3.14 1.91 17.81
CA ASN A 103 -3.77 3.18 17.40
C ASN A 103 -4.87 3.05 16.34
N ASP A 104 -4.95 1.97 15.56
CA ASP A 104 -6.01 1.83 14.54
C ASP A 104 -7.32 1.36 15.18
N SER A 105 -8.38 2.14 14.98
CA SER A 105 -9.71 1.83 15.52
C SER A 105 -10.53 0.90 14.62
N SER A 106 -10.04 0.53 13.43
CA SER A 106 -10.78 -0.32 12.50
C SER A 106 -10.62 -1.80 12.83
N PRO A 107 -11.72 -2.52 13.16
CA PRO A 107 -11.66 -3.96 13.39
C PRO A 107 -11.11 -4.73 12.17
N SER A 108 -11.36 -4.23 10.96
CA SER A 108 -10.91 -4.88 9.73
C SER A 108 -9.39 -4.79 9.51
N VAL A 109 -8.76 -3.71 9.98
CA VAL A 109 -7.31 -3.54 9.92
C VAL A 109 -6.66 -4.43 10.97
N LEU A 110 -7.13 -4.34 12.22
CA LEU A 110 -6.62 -5.13 13.34
C LEU A 110 -6.72 -6.63 13.08
N LYS A 111 -7.87 -7.10 12.58
CA LYS A 111 -8.06 -8.51 12.20
C LYS A 111 -7.07 -8.96 11.11
N THR A 112 -6.79 -8.11 10.13
CA THR A 112 -5.81 -8.45 9.07
C THR A 112 -4.41 -8.57 9.64
N ILE A 113 -4.05 -7.71 10.59
CA ILE A 113 -2.77 -7.80 11.31
C ILE A 113 -2.72 -9.11 12.09
N GLU A 114 -3.75 -9.42 12.89
CA GLU A 114 -3.84 -10.65 13.67
C GLU A 114 -3.72 -11.91 12.80
N ASP A 115 -4.55 -12.01 11.75
CA ASP A 115 -4.60 -13.14 10.83
C ASP A 115 -3.23 -13.40 10.19
N LEU A 116 -2.53 -12.34 9.77
CA LEU A 116 -1.23 -12.46 9.11
C LEU A 116 -0.09 -12.66 10.12
N SER A 117 -0.20 -12.16 11.34
CA SER A 117 0.80 -12.36 12.40
C SER A 117 0.88 -13.80 12.89
N CYS A 118 -0.22 -14.55 12.76
CA CYS A 118 -0.31 -15.96 13.12
C CYS A 118 0.08 -16.91 11.96
N GLY A 119 0.16 -16.41 10.72
CA GLY A 119 0.23 -17.23 9.50
C GLY A 119 1.52 -17.14 8.69
N VAL A 120 2.53 -16.36 9.11
CA VAL A 120 3.84 -16.34 8.42
C VAL A 120 4.71 -17.45 9.01
N ASP A 121 4.81 -18.57 8.29
CA ASP A 121 5.58 -19.76 8.66
C ASP A 121 6.95 -19.43 9.28
N GLY A 122 7.08 -19.76 10.57
CA GLY A 122 8.33 -19.77 11.33
C GLY A 122 8.66 -18.51 12.13
N HIS A 123 8.05 -17.37 11.80
CA HIS A 123 8.20 -16.13 12.56
C HIS A 123 6.82 -15.63 12.97
N LYS A 124 6.27 -16.26 14.01
CA LYS A 124 5.26 -15.64 14.85
C LYS A 124 5.74 -14.20 15.09
N LEU A 125 4.90 -13.18 14.88
CA LEU A 125 5.26 -11.85 15.35
C LEU A 125 5.23 -11.89 16.88
N GLU A 126 6.30 -12.41 17.48
CA GLU A 126 6.46 -12.75 18.91
C GLU A 126 6.19 -11.57 19.86
N PHE A 127 6.03 -10.37 19.30
CA PHE A 127 5.74 -9.13 20.03
C PHE A 127 4.25 -8.86 20.27
N LEU A 128 3.33 -9.67 19.71
CA LEU A 128 1.89 -9.53 19.95
C LEU A 128 1.36 -10.45 21.08
N ASP A 129 2.18 -11.36 21.60
CA ASP A 129 1.87 -12.17 22.78
C ASP A 129 2.23 -11.38 24.06
N LYS A 130 1.31 -10.58 24.60
CA LYS A 130 1.42 -10.03 25.97
C LYS A 130 0.18 -10.32 26.78
#